data_AF-A0A8R2JN04-F1
#
_entry.id   AF-A0A8R2JN04-F1
#
_cell.length_a   1.000
_cell.length_b   1.000
_cell.length_c   1.000
_cell.angle_alpha   90.00
_cell.angle_beta   90.00
_cell.angle_gamma   90.00
#
_symmetry.space_group_name_H-M   'P 1'
#
loop_
_entity.id
_entity.type
_entity.pdbx_description
1 polymer ?
#
loop_
_entity_poly.entity_id
_entity_poly.type
_entity_poly.pdbx_seq_one_letter_code
_entity_poly.pdbx_strand_id
1 'polypeptide(L)'
;MWEQILRSLRIVSKRLQNINKDLEAASNMIQMAVTSTQDIRDNYQHILNISKELYKKWNIPVTYPNERKKQAVKYFDEIYGDRRLNTNEDNFKVQIFFPVMDSVLSQLVARFKGTHEVVETFSFLNPTSFLSKTEKEVVNAS
;
A
#
# COMPACT_ATOMS: atom_id res chain seq x y z
N MET A 1 -7.01 -0.95 -9.12
CA MET A 1 -6.56 -0.76 -7.72
C MET A 1 -5.74 -1.95 -7.24
N TRP A 2 -6.34 -3.11 -6.95
CA TRP A 2 -5.62 -4.27 -6.37
C TRP A 2 -4.43 -4.76 -7.19
N GLU A 3 -4.54 -4.79 -8.52
CA GLU A 3 -3.44 -5.22 -9.39
C GLU A 3 -2.18 -4.37 -9.17
N GLN A 4 -2.29 -3.04 -9.09
CA GLN A 4 -1.14 -2.16 -8.91
C GLN A 4 -0.47 -2.36 -7.54
N ILE A 5 -1.28 -2.47 -6.48
CA ILE A 5 -0.81 -2.73 -5.12
C ILE A 5 -0.10 -4.09 -5.05
N LEU A 6 -0.73 -5.14 -5.57
CA LEU A 6 -0.18 -6.49 -5.52
C LEU A 6 1.05 -6.63 -6.41
N ARG A 7 1.12 -5.90 -7.53
CA ARG A 7 2.26 -5.94 -8.43
C ARG A 7 3.51 -5.37 -7.78
N SER A 8 3.41 -4.21 -7.12
CA SER A 8 4.55 -3.61 -6.40
C SER A 8 5.00 -4.53 -5.25
N LEU A 9 4.06 -5.02 -4.44
CA LEU A 9 4.35 -5.89 -3.30
C LEU A 9 4.92 -7.24 -3.72
N ARG A 10 4.47 -7.80 -4.84
CA ARG A 10 4.98 -9.08 -5.35
C ARG A 10 6.46 -8.99 -5.71
N ILE A 11 6.90 -7.88 -6.31
CA ILE A 11 8.30 -7.67 -6.67
C ILE A 11 9.15 -7.65 -5.40
N VAL A 12 8.72 -6.87 -4.40
CA VAL A 12 9.40 -6.80 -3.09
C VAL A 12 9.39 -8.17 -2.43
N SER A 13 8.26 -8.86 -2.34
CA SER A 13 8.14 -10.18 -1.72
C SER A 13 9.07 -11.22 -2.35
N LYS A 14 9.15 -11.29 -3.68
CA LYS A 14 10.05 -12.25 -4.36
C LYS A 14 11.51 -11.96 -4.05
N ARG A 15 11.89 -10.69 -4.05
CA ARG A 15 13.24 -10.26 -3.69
C ARG A 15 13.52 -10.58 -2.23
N LEU A 16 12.53 -10.31 -1.36
CA LEU A 16 12.50 -10.66 0.06
C LEU A 16 12.47 -12.17 0.36
N GLN A 17 12.43 -13.05 -0.65
CA GLN A 17 12.57 -14.51 -0.47
C GLN A 17 13.89 -15.09 -1.00
N ASN A 18 14.71 -14.33 -1.73
CA ASN A 18 16.03 -14.78 -2.19
C ASN A 18 17.04 -15.03 -1.03
N ILE A 19 17.90 -16.04 -1.14
CA ILE A 19 18.91 -16.41 -0.12
C ILE A 19 20.01 -15.36 0.05
N ASN A 20 20.40 -14.66 -1.03
CA ASN A 20 21.47 -13.66 -1.01
C ASN A 20 20.95 -12.26 -0.74
N LYS A 21 20.33 -12.06 0.42
CA LYS A 21 19.65 -10.81 0.71
C LYS A 21 20.36 -9.94 1.73
N ASP A 22 20.62 -8.72 1.31
CA ASP A 22 21.07 -7.62 2.14
C ASP A 22 19.86 -6.96 2.84
N LEU A 23 20.03 -6.65 4.12
CA LEU A 23 18.99 -6.07 4.97
C LEU A 23 18.73 -4.60 4.60
N GLU A 24 19.77 -3.87 4.20
CA GLU A 24 19.63 -2.49 3.74
C GLU A 24 18.86 -2.44 2.41
N ALA A 25 19.25 -3.27 1.44
CA ALA A 25 18.51 -3.43 0.19
C ALA A 25 17.04 -3.83 0.46
N ALA A 26 16.79 -4.74 1.40
CA ALA A 26 15.43 -5.12 1.79
C ALA A 26 14.63 -3.92 2.34
N SER A 27 15.20 -3.15 3.26
CA SER A 27 14.59 -1.95 3.85
C SER A 27 14.27 -0.91 2.78
N ASN A 28 15.20 -0.63 1.87
CA ASN A 28 15.01 0.30 0.76
C ASN A 28 13.87 -0.15 -0.18
N MET A 29 13.80 -1.44 -0.51
CA MET A 29 12.74 -1.97 -1.37
C MET A 29 11.36 -1.89 -0.70
N ILE A 30 11.29 -2.11 0.61
CA ILE A 30 10.04 -1.93 1.38
C ILE A 30 9.63 -0.47 1.36
N GLN A 31 10.57 0.46 1.58
CA GLN A 31 10.31 1.89 1.53
C GLN A 31 9.78 2.31 0.15
N MET A 32 10.36 1.78 -0.93
CA MET A 32 9.86 2.02 -2.29
C MET A 32 8.42 1.51 -2.48
N ALA A 33 8.06 0.36 -1.90
CA ALA A 33 6.68 -0.13 -1.96
C ALA A 33 5.71 0.73 -1.15
N VAL A 34 6.14 1.25 0.00
CA VAL A 34 5.35 2.20 0.79
C VAL A 34 5.10 3.47 -0.01
N THR A 35 6.15 4.08 -0.57
CA THR A 35 6.03 5.29 -1.41
C THR A 35 5.15 5.05 -2.62
N SER A 36 5.33 3.93 -3.33
CA SER A 36 4.48 3.58 -4.48
C SER A 36 3.01 3.42 -4.08
N THR A 37 2.74 2.86 -2.90
CA THR A 37 1.36 2.68 -2.39
C THR A 37 0.76 4.03 -1.98
N GLN A 38 1.58 4.92 -1.41
CA GLN A 38 1.20 6.29 -1.08
C GLN A 38 0.85 7.08 -2.36
N ASP A 39 1.67 6.96 -3.40
CA ASP A 39 1.41 7.61 -4.69
C ASP A 39 0.09 7.15 -5.31
N ILE A 40 -0.23 5.84 -5.22
CA ILE A 40 -1.53 5.31 -5.67
C ILE A 40 -2.67 5.95 -4.88
N ARG A 41 -2.52 6.05 -3.55
CA ARG A 41 -3.52 6.62 -2.65
C ARG A 41 -3.81 8.08 -2.99
N ASP A 42 -2.77 8.87 -3.22
CA ASP A 42 -2.90 10.30 -3.45
C ASP A 42 -3.41 10.58 -4.88
N ASN A 43 -3.10 9.70 -5.84
CA ASN A 43 -3.51 9.80 -7.23
C ASN A 43 -4.75 8.96 -7.59
N TYR A 44 -5.84 9.07 -6.83
CA TYR A 44 -7.09 8.34 -7.10
C TYR A 44 -7.60 8.49 -8.55
N GLN A 45 -7.51 9.68 -9.14
CA GLN A 45 -7.98 9.94 -10.50
C GLN A 45 -7.23 9.12 -11.55
N HIS A 46 -5.93 8.89 -11.34
CA HIS A 46 -5.14 8.05 -12.24
C HIS A 46 -5.65 6.61 -12.24
N ILE A 47 -5.98 6.07 -11.06
CA ILE A 47 -6.56 4.73 -10.91
C ILE A 47 -7.93 4.64 -11.57
N LEU A 48 -8.78 5.66 -11.38
CA LEU A 48 -10.10 5.72 -12.00
C LEU A 48 -9.99 5.71 -13.53
N ASN A 49 -9.06 6.47 -14.10
CA ASN A 49 -8.83 6.52 -15.54
C ASN A 49 -8.33 5.18 -16.10
N ILE A 50 -7.37 4.53 -15.42
CA ILE A 50 -6.91 3.19 -15.81
C ILE A 50 -8.07 2.20 -15.81
N SER A 51 -8.90 2.22 -14.76
CA SER A 51 -10.10 1.38 -14.69
C SER A 51 -11.08 1.69 -15.82
N LYS A 52 -11.25 2.97 -16.18
CA LYS A 52 -12.09 3.42 -17.29
C LYS A 52 -11.64 2.87 -18.64
N GLU A 53 -10.35 2.95 -18.92
CA GLU A 53 -9.77 2.39 -20.14
C GLU A 53 -9.86 0.86 -20.18
N LEU A 54 -9.71 0.20 -19.02
CA LEU A 54 -9.74 -1.26 -18.95
C LEU A 54 -11.13 -1.84 -19.26
N TYR A 55 -12.21 -1.26 -18.69
CA TYR A 55 -13.56 -1.75 -19.00
C TYR A 55 -13.97 -1.46 -20.44
N LYS A 56 -13.53 -0.32 -21.01
CA LYS A 56 -13.74 0.00 -22.43
C LYS A 56 -13.07 -1.05 -23.31
N LYS A 57 -11.81 -1.39 -23.00
CA LYS A 57 -11.05 -2.44 -23.70
C LYS A 57 -11.75 -3.80 -23.65
N TRP A 58 -12.43 -4.11 -22.55
CA TRP A 58 -13.12 -5.37 -22.35
C TRP A 58 -14.58 -5.35 -22.83
N ASN A 59 -15.03 -4.24 -23.41
CA ASN A 59 -16.39 -4.04 -23.90
C ASN A 59 -17.46 -4.35 -22.84
N ILE A 60 -17.17 -4.03 -21.57
CA ILE A 60 -18.08 -4.25 -20.46
C ILE A 60 -19.08 -3.09 -20.42
N PRO A 61 -20.40 -3.35 -20.48
CA PRO A 61 -21.40 -2.31 -20.31
C PRO A 61 -21.34 -1.78 -18.87
N VAL A 62 -20.99 -0.50 -18.72
CA VAL A 62 -20.96 0.16 -17.40
C VAL A 62 -22.21 1.02 -17.27
N THR A 63 -23.03 0.70 -16.28
CA THR A 63 -24.17 1.53 -15.87
C THR A 63 -23.83 2.17 -14.54
N TYR A 64 -23.88 3.50 -14.47
CA TYR A 64 -23.70 4.24 -13.22
C TYR A 64 -25.10 4.53 -12.66
N PRO A 65 -25.61 3.74 -11.71
CA PRO A 65 -26.90 4.04 -11.10
C PRO A 65 -26.76 5.32 -10.28
N ASN A 66 -27.42 6.39 -10.74
CA ASN A 66 -27.48 7.67 -10.03
C ASN A 66 -28.44 7.63 -8.83
N GLU A 67 -29.23 6.56 -8.67
CA GLU A 67 -30.25 6.47 -7.63
C GLU A 67 -29.69 5.85 -6.34
N ARG A 68 -29.94 6.53 -5.22
CA ARG A 68 -29.68 6.00 -3.88
C ARG A 68 -30.50 4.72 -3.68
N LYS A 69 -29.83 3.57 -3.55
CA LYS A 69 -30.54 2.32 -3.21
C LYS A 69 -31.10 2.41 -1.80
N LYS A 70 -32.39 2.12 -1.62
CA LYS A 70 -32.99 2.01 -0.28
C LYS A 70 -32.28 0.89 0.48
N GLN A 71 -31.85 1.19 1.69
CA GLN A 71 -31.29 0.18 2.59
C GLN A 71 -32.44 -0.64 3.18
N ALA A 72 -32.27 -1.96 3.24
CA ALA A 72 -33.22 -2.83 3.93
C ALA A 72 -33.28 -2.46 5.42
N VAL A 73 -34.48 -2.53 6.01
CA VAL A 73 -34.69 -2.31 7.44
C VAL A 73 -33.91 -3.38 8.20
N LYS A 74 -33.07 -2.97 9.16
CA LYS A 74 -32.36 -3.89 10.06
C LYS A 74 -33.32 -4.31 11.17
N TYR A 75 -33.55 -5.62 11.29
CA TYR A 75 -34.32 -6.19 12.41
C TYR A 75 -33.41 -6.52 13.60
N PHE A 76 -34.00 -6.56 14.79
CA PHE A 76 -33.32 -7.01 16.00
C PHE A 76 -32.89 -8.49 15.83
N ASP A 77 -31.67 -8.83 16.25
CA ASP A 77 -31.00 -10.14 16.07
C ASP A 77 -30.70 -10.59 14.62
N GLU A 78 -30.86 -9.74 13.61
CA GLU A 78 -30.43 -10.07 12.25
C GLU A 78 -28.90 -10.18 12.18
N ILE A 79 -28.38 -11.40 11.97
CA ILE A 79 -26.99 -11.62 11.62
C ILE A 79 -26.74 -10.91 10.28
N TYR A 80 -25.73 -10.05 10.23
CA TYR A 80 -25.33 -9.37 9.00
C TYR A 80 -25.00 -10.41 7.92
N GLY A 81 -25.97 -10.73 7.05
CA GLY A 81 -25.74 -11.43 5.80
C GLY A 81 -24.91 -10.58 4.83
N ASP A 82 -24.70 -11.07 3.61
CA ASP A 82 -23.99 -10.37 2.52
C ASP A 82 -24.73 -9.09 2.11
N ARG A 83 -24.60 -8.05 2.92
CA ARG A 83 -25.06 -6.71 2.60
C ARG A 83 -24.12 -6.16 1.56
N ARG A 84 -24.57 -6.17 0.30
CA ARG A 84 -23.87 -5.50 -0.79
C ARG A 84 -23.58 -4.05 -0.39
N LEU A 85 -22.32 -3.65 -0.52
CA LEU A 85 -21.88 -2.28 -0.30
C LEU A 85 -22.76 -1.35 -1.16
N ASN A 86 -23.56 -0.51 -0.52
CA ASN A 86 -24.37 0.50 -1.18
C ASN A 86 -23.48 1.71 -1.46
N THR A 87 -22.46 1.47 -2.27
CA THR A 87 -21.44 2.43 -2.63
C THR A 87 -21.73 2.92 -4.03
N ASN A 88 -22.02 4.21 -4.17
CA ASN A 88 -22.11 4.89 -5.46
C ASN A 88 -20.71 5.36 -5.89
N GLU A 89 -20.56 5.84 -7.12
CA GLU A 89 -19.25 6.33 -7.61
C GLU A 89 -18.69 7.44 -6.70
N ASP A 90 -19.56 8.33 -6.22
CA ASP A 90 -19.18 9.47 -5.38
C ASP A 90 -18.62 9.05 -4.01
N ASN A 91 -19.19 8.04 -3.37
CA ASN A 91 -18.76 7.60 -2.04
C ASN A 91 -17.73 6.46 -2.08
N PHE A 92 -17.48 5.82 -3.22
CA PHE A 92 -16.47 4.76 -3.37
C PHE A 92 -15.10 5.22 -2.90
N LYS A 93 -14.71 6.43 -3.30
CA LYS A 93 -13.42 7.02 -2.93
C LYS A 93 -13.24 7.06 -1.41
N VAL A 94 -14.27 7.51 -0.70
CA VAL A 94 -14.21 7.74 0.75
C VAL A 94 -14.46 6.46 1.55
N GLN A 95 -15.42 5.63 1.13
CA GLN A 95 -15.85 4.46 1.90
C GLN A 95 -15.04 3.19 1.64
N ILE A 96 -14.41 3.08 0.47
CA ILE A 96 -13.68 1.86 0.09
C ILE A 96 -12.23 2.18 -0.21
N PHE A 97 -11.98 3.10 -1.15
CA PHE A 97 -10.63 3.34 -1.64
C PHE A 97 -9.69 3.81 -0.54
N PHE A 98 -10.01 4.90 0.17
CA PHE A 98 -9.15 5.39 1.25
C PHE A 98 -8.96 4.37 2.38
N PRO A 99 -10.01 3.75 2.96
CA PRO A 99 -9.82 2.75 4.00
C PRO A 99 -8.95 1.56 3.59
N VAL A 100 -9.09 1.09 2.34
CA VAL A 100 -8.24 0.00 1.82
C VAL A 100 -6.79 0.44 1.71
N MET A 101 -6.54 1.61 1.10
CA MET A 101 -5.17 2.13 0.94
C MET A 101 -4.51 2.42 2.29
N ASP A 102 -5.23 3.04 3.21
CA ASP A 102 -4.76 3.35 4.56
C ASP A 102 -4.43 2.09 5.35
N SER A 103 -5.29 1.06 5.24
CA SER A 103 -5.05 -0.23 5.88
C SER A 103 -3.80 -0.92 5.33
N VAL A 104 -3.62 -0.94 4.01
CA VAL A 104 -2.43 -1.52 3.38
C VAL A 104 -1.17 -0.77 3.81
N LEU A 105 -1.18 0.56 3.80
CA LEU A 105 -0.04 1.38 4.25
C LEU A 105 0.29 1.13 5.72
N SER A 106 -0.72 1.19 6.59
CA SER A 106 -0.54 0.96 8.03
C SER A 106 0.02 -0.44 8.31
N GLN A 107 -0.46 -1.46 7.60
CA GLN A 107 0.03 -2.83 7.76
C GLN A 107 1.46 -3.01 7.25
N LEU A 108 1.80 -2.38 6.12
CA LEU A 108 3.16 -2.44 5.58
C LEU A 108 4.17 -1.78 6.52
N VAL A 109 3.87 -0.56 6.98
CA VAL A 109 4.74 0.17 7.91
C VAL A 109 4.89 -0.60 9.22
N ALA A 110 3.78 -1.06 9.81
CA ALA A 110 3.82 -1.79 11.07
C ALA A 110 4.62 -3.09 10.97
N ARG A 111 4.46 -3.84 9.88
CA ARG A 111 5.13 -5.13 9.68
C ARG A 111 6.64 -5.00 9.56
N PHE A 112 7.14 -3.93 8.94
CA PHE A 112 8.57 -3.78 8.63
C PHE A 112 9.30 -2.76 9.50
N LYS A 113 8.61 -2.16 10.48
CA LYS A 113 9.20 -1.25 11.46
C LYS A 113 10.48 -1.82 12.10
N GLY A 114 10.44 -3.05 12.60
CA GLY A 114 11.62 -3.67 13.22
C GLY A 114 12.78 -3.89 12.25
N THR A 115 12.50 -4.22 10.98
CA THR A 115 13.54 -4.33 9.96
C THR A 115 14.22 -2.98 9.71
N HIS A 116 13.43 -1.92 9.65
CA HIS A 116 13.93 -0.56 9.47
C HIS A 116 14.80 -0.12 10.66
N GLU A 117 14.33 -0.33 11.89
CA GLU A 117 15.07 -0.01 13.12
C GLU A 117 16.42 -0.73 13.19
N VAL A 118 16.48 -2.01 12.81
CA VAL A 118 17.74 -2.76 12.76
C VAL A 118 18.69 -2.16 11.71
N VAL A 119 18.20 -1.84 10.51
CA VAL A 119 19.04 -1.22 9.47
C VAL A 119 19.56 0.15 9.92
N GLU A 120 18.73 0.98 10.54
CA GLU A 120 19.17 2.26 11.07
C GLU A 120 20.21 2.10 12.18
N THR A 121 19.97 1.18 13.12
CA THR A 121 20.88 0.90 14.25
C THR A 121 22.26 0.47 13.76
N PHE A 122 22.32 -0.40 12.75
CA PHE A 122 23.57 -0.92 12.19
C PHE A 122 24.07 -0.15 10.97
N SER A 123 23.45 0.98 10.63
CA SER A 123 23.82 1.79 9.47
C SER A 123 25.27 2.27 9.50
N PHE A 124 25.86 2.43 10.70
CA PHE A 124 27.27 2.78 10.89
C PHE A 124 28.25 1.71 10.36
N LEU A 125 27.81 0.46 10.19
CA LEU A 125 28.64 -0.59 9.59
C LEU A 125 28.71 -0.47 8.06
N ASN A 126 27.86 0.36 7.44
CA ASN A 126 27.85 0.54 6.01
C ASN A 126 29.07 1.35 5.56
N PRO A 127 29.90 0.87 4.61
CA PRO A 127 31.04 1.61 4.06
C PRO A 127 30.73 3.04 3.61
N THR A 128 29.52 3.28 3.08
CA THR A 128 29.05 4.62 2.67
C THR A 128 28.84 5.56 3.85
N SER A 129 28.53 5.05 5.04
CA SER A 129 28.39 5.86 6.25
C SER A 129 29.75 6.38 6.74
N PHE A 130 30.83 5.60 6.58
CA PHE A 130 32.19 6.03 6.94
C PHE A 130 32.72 7.14 6.01
N LEU A 131 32.31 7.15 4.75
CA LEU A 131 32.70 8.18 3.78
C LEU A 131 32.06 9.55 4.06
N SER A 132 30.94 9.56 4.78
CA SER A 132 30.17 10.79 5.07
C SER A 132 30.39 11.34 6.48
N LYS A 133 31.00 10.57 7.38
CA LYS A 133 31.23 10.93 8.79
C LYS A 133 32.70 11.28 9.05
N THR A 134 32.91 12.18 10.00
CA THR A 134 34.26 12.55 10.48
C THR A 134 34.75 11.50 11.49
N GLU A 135 36.07 11.29 11.66
CA GLU A 135 36.64 10.28 12.59
C GLU A 135 36.00 10.30 14.00
N LYS A 136 35.71 11.49 14.54
CA LYS A 136 35.07 11.64 15.86
C LYS A 136 33.65 11.07 15.94
N GLU A 137 32.90 11.13 14.84
CA GLU A 137 31.52 10.63 14.76
C GLU A 137 31.47 9.12 14.59
N VAL A 138 32.53 8.52 14.03
CA VAL A 138 32.68 7.07 13.89
C VAL A 138 32.99 6.42 15.23
N VAL A 139 33.91 7.02 16.01
CA VAL A 139 34.31 6.50 17.34
C VAL A 139 33.17 6.56 18.35
N ASN A 140 32.30 7.58 18.27
CA ASN A 140 31.16 7.73 19.19
C ASN A 140 29.92 6.90 18.80
N ALA A 141 29.92 6.27 17.61
CA ALA A 141 28.82 5.44 17.13
C ALA A 141 29.02 3.94 17.42
N SER A 142 30.19 3.56 17.98
CA SER A 142 30.54 2.21 18.43
C SER A 142 30.22 2.03 19.91
#